data_AF-A0A377UYT2-F1
#
_entry.id   AF-A0A377UYT2-F1
#
_cell.length_a   1.000
_cell.length_b   1.000
_cell.length_c   1.000
_cell.angle_alpha   90.00
_cell.angle_beta   90.00
_cell.angle_gamma   90.00
#
_symmetry.space_group_name_H-M   'P 1'
#
loop_
_entity.id
_entity.type
_entity.pdbx_description
1 polymer ?
#
loop_
_entity_poly.entity_id
_entity_poly.type
_entity_poly.pdbx_seq_one_letter_code
_entity_poly.pdbx_strand_id
1 'polypeptide(L)'
;MTVDQHRQRVLRLLSEFADKLPAELNAALHAEATPEVRREQVAALRQALAGVAGAEELLTDADALVEKSVWLIGGDGWAYDIGFGGLDHVLSLTENVNILVLDTQCYSNTGGQASKATPLGAVTKFGEHGKRKARKDLGVSMMMYGHVYVAQISLGAQLNQTVKAIQEAEAYPGPSLIIAYSPCEEHGYDLALSHDQMRQLTATGFWPLYRFDPRRADEGKIPLALDSRPPSGRAGRDAAE
;
A
#
# COMPACT_ATOMS: atom_id res chain seq x y z
N MET A 1 -19.39 -2.77 -13.09
CA MET A 1 -18.21 -3.23 -13.85
C MET A 1 -16.96 -2.94 -13.01
N THR A 2 -15.78 -3.49 -13.29
CA THR A 2 -14.55 -3.11 -12.57
C THR A 2 -14.08 -1.70 -12.96
N VAL A 3 -13.11 -1.12 -12.24
CA VAL A 3 -12.54 0.20 -12.56
C VAL A 3 -12.05 0.26 -14.01
N ASP A 4 -11.27 -0.75 -14.44
CA ASP A 4 -10.73 -0.80 -15.80
C ASP A 4 -11.81 -0.99 -16.85
N GLN A 5 -12.81 -1.84 -16.57
CA GLN A 5 -13.93 -2.04 -17.47
C GLN A 5 -14.76 -0.76 -17.63
N HIS A 6 -14.99 0.00 -16.55
CA HIS A 6 -15.66 1.30 -16.63
C HIS A 6 -14.84 2.27 -17.50
N ARG A 7 -13.53 2.36 -17.27
CA ARG A 7 -12.63 3.22 -18.08
C ARG A 7 -12.66 2.83 -19.56
N GLN A 8 -12.53 1.54 -19.88
CA GLN A 8 -12.58 1.04 -21.26
C GLN A 8 -13.92 1.32 -21.94
N ARG A 9 -15.04 1.14 -21.21
CA ARG A 9 -16.38 1.50 -21.74
C ARG A 9 -16.47 2.99 -22.02
N VAL A 10 -16.00 3.84 -21.11
CA VAL A 10 -16.04 5.29 -21.30
C VAL A 10 -15.15 5.74 -22.46
N LEU A 11 -13.96 5.16 -22.64
CA LEU A 11 -13.10 5.45 -23.79
C LEU A 11 -13.75 5.04 -25.12
N ARG A 12 -14.45 3.90 -25.13
CA ARG A 12 -15.20 3.44 -26.30
C ARG A 12 -16.37 4.37 -26.61
N LEU A 13 -17.16 4.74 -25.61
CA LEU A 13 -18.23 5.74 -25.77
C LEU A 13 -17.66 7.08 -26.23
N LEU A 14 -16.55 7.55 -25.66
CA LEU A 14 -15.90 8.81 -26.04
C LEU A 14 -15.57 8.83 -27.54
N SER A 15 -15.11 7.71 -28.10
CA SER A 15 -14.81 7.61 -29.54
C SER A 15 -16.03 7.79 -30.45
N GLU A 16 -17.23 7.45 -29.97
CA GLU A 16 -18.50 7.60 -30.71
C GLU A 16 -18.97 9.06 -30.78
N PHE A 17 -18.47 9.93 -29.89
CA PHE A 17 -18.79 11.36 -29.83
C PHE A 17 -17.62 12.26 -30.26
N ALA A 18 -16.54 11.68 -30.82
CA ALA A 18 -15.32 12.40 -31.15
C ALA A 18 -15.54 13.55 -32.16
N ASP A 19 -16.49 13.39 -33.08
CA ASP A 19 -16.90 14.39 -34.08
C ASP A 19 -17.68 15.57 -33.47
N LYS A 20 -18.26 15.38 -32.28
CA LYS A 20 -19.06 16.38 -31.56
C LYS A 20 -18.25 17.13 -30.50
N LEU A 21 -16.97 16.81 -30.34
CA LEU A 21 -16.08 17.43 -29.36
C LEU A 21 -15.11 18.40 -30.03
N PRO A 22 -14.70 19.48 -29.33
CA PRO A 22 -13.55 20.26 -29.74
C PRO A 22 -12.31 19.37 -29.87
N ALA A 23 -11.59 19.47 -30.99
CA ALA A 23 -10.44 18.60 -31.29
C ALA A 23 -9.38 18.60 -30.17
N GLU A 24 -9.12 19.76 -29.57
CA GLU A 24 -8.19 19.91 -28.45
C GLU A 24 -8.66 19.16 -27.19
N LEU A 25 -9.96 19.25 -26.86
CA LEU A 25 -10.53 18.55 -25.71
C LEU A 25 -10.50 17.04 -25.93
N ASN A 26 -10.84 16.57 -27.13
CA ASN A 26 -10.78 15.15 -27.46
C ASN A 26 -9.34 14.61 -27.34
N ALA A 27 -8.36 15.33 -27.90
CA ALA A 27 -6.95 14.96 -27.76
C ALA A 27 -6.50 14.94 -26.29
N ALA A 28 -6.89 15.95 -25.50
CA ALA A 28 -6.55 16.04 -24.08
C ALA A 28 -7.15 14.90 -23.24
N LEU A 29 -8.37 14.44 -23.57
CA LEU A 29 -9.02 13.29 -22.93
C LEU A 29 -8.35 11.94 -23.27
N HIS A 30 -7.51 11.88 -24.30
CA HIS A 30 -6.74 10.67 -24.63
C HIS A 30 -5.28 10.70 -24.14
N ALA A 31 -4.76 11.88 -23.80
CA ALA A 31 -3.41 12.04 -23.27
C ALA A 31 -3.30 11.65 -21.78
N GLU A 32 -2.09 11.45 -21.27
CA GLU A 32 -1.85 11.33 -19.82
C GLU A 32 -2.12 12.68 -19.13
N ALA A 33 -2.73 12.62 -17.95
CA ALA A 33 -3.04 13.81 -17.15
C ALA A 33 -3.15 13.42 -15.68
N THR A 34 -2.80 14.35 -14.78
CA THR A 34 -3.07 14.15 -13.35
C THR A 34 -4.58 14.05 -13.09
N PRO A 35 -5.00 13.42 -11.98
CA PRO A 35 -6.41 13.34 -11.62
C PRO A 35 -7.10 14.72 -11.54
N GLU A 36 -6.39 15.76 -11.12
CA GLU A 36 -6.89 17.13 -11.01
C GLU A 36 -7.21 17.69 -12.40
N VAL A 37 -6.24 17.65 -13.32
CA VAL A 37 -6.43 18.10 -14.71
C VAL A 37 -7.51 17.28 -15.39
N ARG A 38 -7.56 15.97 -15.12
CA ARG A 38 -8.58 15.09 -15.69
C ARG A 38 -9.99 15.45 -15.23
N ARG A 39 -10.19 15.87 -13.98
CA ARG A 39 -11.50 16.33 -13.47
C ARG A 39 -11.97 17.58 -14.21
N GLU A 40 -11.06 18.51 -14.49
CA GLU A 40 -11.37 19.71 -15.29
C GLU A 40 -11.77 19.35 -16.72
N GLN A 41 -11.03 18.44 -17.36
CA GLN A 41 -11.37 17.93 -18.70
C GLN A 41 -12.72 17.20 -18.72
N VAL A 42 -13.04 16.42 -17.68
CA VAL A 42 -14.35 15.78 -17.53
C VAL A 42 -15.47 16.81 -17.36
N ALA A 43 -15.23 17.90 -16.62
CA ALA A 43 -16.19 18.99 -16.53
C ALA A 43 -16.41 19.67 -17.89
N ALA A 44 -15.34 19.91 -18.66
CA ALA A 44 -15.42 20.43 -20.02
C ALA A 44 -16.15 19.47 -20.97
N LEU A 45 -15.93 18.15 -20.87
CA LEU A 45 -16.64 17.12 -21.61
C LEU A 45 -18.16 17.19 -21.34
N ARG A 46 -18.55 17.31 -20.08
CA ARG A 46 -19.96 17.45 -19.67
C ARG A 46 -20.61 18.70 -20.25
N GLN A 47 -19.87 19.81 -20.33
CA GLN A 47 -20.35 21.04 -20.95
C GLN A 47 -20.47 20.90 -22.48
N ALA A 48 -19.46 20.33 -23.14
CA ALA A 48 -19.42 20.19 -24.59
C ALA A 48 -20.53 19.28 -25.13
N LEU A 49 -20.90 18.23 -24.39
CA LEU A 49 -21.96 17.29 -24.78
C LEU A 49 -23.31 17.58 -24.11
N ALA A 50 -23.47 18.73 -23.46
CA ALA A 50 -24.73 19.10 -22.82
C ALA A 50 -25.86 19.19 -23.88
N GLY A 51 -26.89 18.35 -23.72
CA GLY A 51 -28.03 18.31 -24.64
C GLY A 51 -27.77 17.56 -25.95
N VAL A 52 -26.60 16.92 -26.12
CA VAL A 52 -26.33 16.03 -27.26
C VAL A 52 -27.06 14.70 -27.04
N ALA A 53 -28.03 14.39 -27.91
CA ALA A 53 -28.79 13.15 -27.83
C ALA A 53 -27.87 11.91 -27.88
N GLY A 54 -28.08 10.97 -26.94
CA GLY A 54 -27.33 9.73 -26.81
C GLY A 54 -26.06 9.83 -25.95
N ALA A 55 -25.64 11.03 -25.55
CA ALA A 55 -24.44 11.22 -24.73
C ALA A 55 -24.66 10.90 -23.24
N GLU A 56 -25.89 10.60 -22.81
CA GLU A 56 -26.27 10.44 -21.41
C GLU A 56 -25.46 9.35 -20.69
N GLU A 57 -25.20 8.23 -21.38
CA GLU A 57 -24.39 7.14 -20.83
C GLU A 57 -22.92 7.54 -20.65
N LEU A 58 -22.33 8.20 -21.65
CA LEU A 58 -20.96 8.72 -21.57
C LEU A 58 -20.82 9.70 -20.42
N LEU A 59 -21.76 10.64 -20.30
CA LEU A 59 -21.75 11.65 -19.25
C LEU A 59 -21.98 11.04 -17.87
N THR A 60 -22.82 10.00 -17.74
CA THR A 60 -23.04 9.33 -16.45
C THR A 60 -21.73 8.71 -15.92
N ASP A 61 -20.94 8.09 -16.79
CA ASP A 61 -19.74 7.35 -16.41
C ASP A 61 -18.42 8.13 -16.59
N ALA A 62 -18.47 9.38 -17.07
CA ALA A 62 -17.28 10.17 -17.46
C ALA A 62 -16.19 10.25 -16.36
N ASP A 63 -16.57 10.18 -15.08
CA ASP A 63 -15.65 10.23 -13.94
C ASP A 63 -14.71 9.00 -13.86
N ALA A 64 -14.97 7.94 -14.64
CA ALA A 64 -14.07 6.81 -14.82
C ALA A 64 -12.83 7.14 -15.67
N LEU A 65 -12.82 8.29 -16.36
CA LEU A 65 -11.61 8.80 -17.01
C LEU A 65 -10.60 9.33 -15.98
N VAL A 66 -11.04 9.73 -14.80
CA VAL A 66 -10.17 10.09 -13.67
C VAL A 66 -9.58 8.81 -13.09
N GLU A 67 -8.26 8.71 -13.13
CA GLU A 67 -7.51 7.59 -12.56
C GLU A 67 -7.85 7.39 -11.09
N LYS A 68 -7.91 6.13 -10.66
CA LYS A 68 -8.28 5.73 -9.30
C LYS A 68 -7.10 4.98 -8.68
N SER A 69 -6.74 5.33 -7.46
CA SER A 69 -5.75 4.60 -6.66
C SER A 69 -6.47 3.51 -5.86
N VAL A 70 -6.16 2.24 -6.14
CA VAL A 70 -6.81 1.08 -5.51
C VAL A 70 -5.99 0.62 -4.31
N TRP A 71 -6.58 0.67 -3.11
CA TRP A 71 -5.93 0.31 -1.86
C TRP A 71 -6.60 -0.89 -1.17
N LEU A 72 -5.81 -1.90 -0.83
CA LEU A 72 -6.21 -3.03 0.01
C LEU A 72 -5.56 -2.84 1.37
N ILE A 73 -6.38 -2.64 2.41
CA ILE A 73 -5.90 -2.33 3.76
C ILE A 73 -6.34 -3.44 4.71
N GLY A 74 -5.41 -3.97 5.50
CA GLY A 74 -5.72 -4.99 6.49
C GLY A 74 -4.62 -5.18 7.52
N GLY A 75 -4.93 -5.93 8.59
CA GLY A 75 -3.98 -6.23 9.65
C GLY A 75 -3.07 -7.42 9.34
N ASP A 76 -2.12 -7.72 10.24
CA ASP A 76 -1.20 -8.84 10.08
C ASP A 76 -1.91 -10.21 10.02
N GLY A 77 -2.99 -10.40 10.78
CA GLY A 77 -3.73 -11.66 10.71
C GLY A 77 -4.39 -11.95 9.36
N TRP A 78 -4.74 -10.92 8.60
CA TRP A 78 -5.18 -11.10 7.21
C TRP A 78 -3.98 -11.41 6.32
N ALA A 79 -2.98 -10.55 6.31
CA ALA A 79 -1.89 -10.61 5.33
C ALA A 79 -0.95 -11.81 5.53
N TYR A 80 -0.68 -12.19 6.78
CA TYR A 80 0.27 -13.26 7.07
C TYR A 80 -0.41 -14.63 7.14
N ASP A 81 -1.67 -14.68 7.57
CA ASP A 81 -2.41 -15.91 7.85
C ASP A 81 -3.52 -16.21 6.84
N ILE A 82 -4.76 -15.82 7.13
CA ILE A 82 -5.95 -16.31 6.41
C ILE A 82 -6.03 -15.79 4.97
N GLY A 83 -5.60 -14.55 4.74
CA GLY A 83 -5.61 -13.89 3.44
C GLY A 83 -4.32 -14.09 2.64
N PHE A 84 -3.29 -14.74 3.21
CA PHE A 84 -1.97 -14.80 2.58
C PHE A 84 -1.99 -15.43 1.19
N GLY A 85 -2.76 -16.52 0.98
CA GLY A 85 -2.82 -17.15 -0.35
C GLY A 85 -3.40 -16.24 -1.42
N GLY A 86 -4.40 -15.42 -1.07
CA GLY A 86 -4.95 -14.41 -1.99
C GLY A 86 -4.01 -13.23 -2.19
N LEU A 87 -3.37 -12.78 -1.12
CA LEU A 87 -2.37 -11.70 -1.17
C LEU A 87 -1.20 -12.07 -2.07
N ASP A 88 -0.63 -13.26 -1.87
CA ASP A 88 0.46 -13.81 -2.69
C ASP A 88 0.06 -13.90 -4.16
N HIS A 89 -1.15 -14.41 -4.44
CA HIS A 89 -1.67 -14.46 -5.80
C HIS A 89 -1.78 -13.07 -6.43
N VAL A 90 -2.41 -12.11 -5.76
CA VAL A 90 -2.57 -10.73 -6.27
C VAL A 90 -1.21 -10.07 -6.52
N LEU A 91 -0.26 -10.21 -5.59
CA LEU A 91 1.09 -9.65 -5.73
C LEU A 91 1.94 -10.36 -6.78
N SER A 92 1.61 -11.60 -7.16
CA SER A 92 2.27 -12.31 -8.27
C SER A 92 1.81 -11.85 -9.66
N LEU A 93 0.70 -11.12 -9.73
CA LEU A 93 0.17 -10.52 -10.95
C LEU A 93 0.79 -9.14 -11.18
N THR A 94 0.47 -8.51 -12.30
CA THR A 94 1.03 -7.20 -12.69
C THR A 94 0.08 -6.03 -12.46
N GLU A 95 -1.04 -6.26 -11.77
CA GLU A 95 -2.07 -5.25 -11.59
C GLU A 95 -1.58 -4.12 -10.66
N ASN A 96 -1.93 -2.87 -11.01
CA ASN A 96 -1.56 -1.69 -10.23
C ASN A 96 -2.47 -1.55 -9.01
N VAL A 97 -2.06 -2.18 -7.91
CA VAL A 97 -2.75 -2.14 -6.62
C VAL A 97 -1.78 -1.87 -5.49
N ASN A 98 -2.23 -1.06 -4.53
CA ASN A 98 -1.48 -0.72 -3.33
C ASN A 98 -2.02 -1.51 -2.14
N ILE A 99 -1.14 -2.19 -1.41
CA ILE A 99 -1.50 -2.99 -0.25
C ILE A 99 -0.83 -2.41 0.99
N LEU A 100 -1.63 -2.05 1.99
CA LEU A 100 -1.15 -1.56 3.28
C LEU A 100 -1.49 -2.58 4.38
N VAL A 101 -0.45 -3.19 4.93
CA VAL A 101 -0.54 -4.09 6.06
C VAL A 101 -0.21 -3.32 7.33
N LEU A 102 -1.19 -3.19 8.22
CA LEU A 102 -1.03 -2.64 9.56
C LEU A 102 -0.61 -3.78 10.49
N ASP A 103 0.69 -3.94 10.69
CA ASP A 103 1.27 -5.05 11.43
C ASP A 103 1.31 -4.76 12.92
N THR A 104 0.30 -5.30 13.62
CA THR A 104 0.19 -5.26 15.08
C THR A 104 0.84 -6.47 15.74
N GLN A 105 1.39 -7.41 14.97
CA GLN A 105 2.03 -8.63 15.47
C GLN A 105 1.13 -9.58 16.28
N CYS A 106 -0.19 -9.38 16.23
CA CYS A 106 -1.20 -10.24 16.84
C CYS A 106 -2.57 -9.96 16.23
N TYR A 107 -3.55 -10.83 16.50
CA TYR A 107 -4.93 -10.57 16.11
C TYR A 107 -5.59 -9.63 17.13
N SER A 108 -5.29 -8.34 17.00
CA SER A 108 -5.66 -7.31 17.96
C SER A 108 -7.16 -7.27 18.25
N ASN A 109 -8.00 -7.21 17.21
CA ASN A 109 -9.46 -7.07 17.36
C ASN A 109 -10.13 -8.24 18.09
N THR A 110 -9.58 -9.45 17.98
CA THR A 110 -10.16 -10.65 18.63
C THR A 110 -9.53 -10.92 20.00
N GLY A 111 -8.74 -9.98 20.53
CA GLY A 111 -8.16 -10.02 21.86
C GLY A 111 -6.76 -10.63 21.92
N GLY A 112 -5.91 -10.35 20.93
CA GLY A 112 -4.47 -10.61 21.02
C GLY A 112 -4.06 -12.06 20.80
N GLN A 113 -4.69 -12.78 19.87
CA GLN A 113 -4.22 -14.13 19.48
C GLN A 113 -2.89 -14.07 18.71
N ALA A 114 -2.11 -15.15 18.82
CA ALA A 114 -0.90 -15.32 18.01
C ALA A 114 -1.21 -15.32 16.50
N SER A 115 -0.41 -14.58 15.73
CA SER A 115 -0.38 -14.60 14.27
C SER A 115 0.95 -15.17 13.75
N LYS A 116 1.05 -15.42 12.44
CA LYS A 116 2.36 -15.70 11.82
C LYS A 116 3.30 -14.47 11.86
N ALA A 117 2.79 -13.26 12.06
CA ALA A 117 3.60 -12.05 12.28
C ALA A 117 4.14 -11.91 13.72
N THR A 118 3.54 -12.59 14.71
CA THR A 118 4.00 -12.53 16.11
C THR A 118 5.52 -12.84 16.24
N PRO A 119 6.30 -12.05 16.98
CA PRO A 119 7.73 -12.27 17.21
C PRO A 119 8.05 -13.55 17.98
N LEU A 120 9.29 -14.03 17.85
CA LEU A 120 9.81 -15.10 18.70
C LEU A 120 9.79 -14.64 20.18
N GLY A 121 9.27 -15.50 21.06
CA GLY A 121 9.23 -15.24 22.51
C GLY A 121 8.08 -14.34 22.97
N ALA A 122 7.32 -13.71 22.07
CA ALA A 122 6.15 -12.92 22.45
C ALA A 122 5.05 -13.81 23.04
N VAL A 123 4.48 -13.37 24.16
CA VAL A 123 3.37 -14.04 24.85
C VAL A 123 2.06 -13.43 24.34
N THR A 124 1.17 -14.28 23.87
CA THR A 124 -0.14 -13.88 23.31
C THR A 124 -1.19 -14.92 23.74
N LYS A 125 -2.47 -14.67 23.50
CA LYS A 125 -3.48 -15.73 23.64
C LYS A 125 -3.15 -16.87 22.65
N PHE A 126 -3.25 -18.12 23.12
CA PHE A 126 -2.76 -19.33 22.44
C PHE A 126 -1.23 -19.43 22.27
N GLY A 127 -0.48 -18.53 22.88
CA GLY A 127 0.99 -18.49 22.92
C GLY A 127 1.51 -18.26 24.34
N GLU A 128 0.88 -18.88 25.34
CA GLU A 128 1.13 -18.64 26.78
C GLU A 128 2.57 -18.95 27.21
N HIS A 129 3.25 -19.84 26.49
CA HIS A 129 4.67 -20.16 26.71
C HIS A 129 5.61 -19.38 25.80
N GLY A 130 5.13 -18.30 25.18
CA GLY A 130 5.82 -17.56 24.14
C GLY A 130 5.83 -18.29 22.79
N LYS A 131 5.79 -17.54 21.69
CA LYS A 131 5.90 -18.12 20.35
C LYS A 131 7.29 -18.74 20.15
N ARG A 132 7.33 -20.01 19.74
CA ARG A 132 8.58 -20.79 19.55
C ARG A 132 9.23 -20.65 18.17
N LYS A 133 8.52 -20.03 17.22
CA LYS A 133 8.99 -19.84 15.84
C LYS A 133 9.24 -18.37 15.57
N ALA A 134 10.20 -18.07 14.71
CA ALA A 134 10.41 -16.71 14.22
C ALA A 134 9.15 -16.17 13.51
N ARG A 135 9.04 -14.84 13.48
CA ARG A 135 8.06 -14.14 12.64
C ARG A 135 8.28 -14.53 11.17
N LYS A 136 7.20 -14.76 10.44
CA LYS A 136 7.25 -14.90 8.99
C LYS A 136 7.66 -13.56 8.39
N ASP A 137 8.67 -13.55 7.51
CA ASP A 137 9.07 -12.33 6.82
C ASP A 137 8.28 -12.18 5.51
N LEU A 138 7.14 -11.47 5.58
CA LEU A 138 6.28 -11.23 4.42
C LEU A 138 7.00 -10.37 3.37
N GLY A 139 7.73 -9.34 3.80
CA GLY A 139 8.38 -8.42 2.88
C GLY A 139 9.47 -9.12 2.06
N VAL A 140 10.35 -9.89 2.72
CA VAL A 140 11.37 -10.69 2.01
C VAL A 140 10.71 -11.69 1.06
N SER A 141 9.62 -12.35 1.48
CA SER A 141 8.92 -13.31 0.62
C SER A 141 8.40 -12.64 -0.66
N MET A 142 7.80 -11.46 -0.57
CA MET A 142 7.24 -10.76 -1.73
C MET A 142 8.34 -10.11 -2.61
N MET A 143 9.47 -9.70 -2.03
CA MET A 143 10.63 -9.24 -2.82
C MET A 143 11.17 -10.31 -3.77
N MET A 144 11.00 -11.61 -3.45
CA MET A 144 11.49 -12.69 -4.30
C MET A 144 10.79 -12.75 -5.67
N TYR A 145 9.62 -12.12 -5.82
CA TYR A 145 8.98 -11.95 -7.14
C TYR A 145 9.74 -10.99 -8.06
N GLY A 146 10.58 -10.11 -7.52
CA GLY A 146 11.41 -9.16 -8.26
C GLY A 146 10.67 -7.95 -8.84
N HIS A 147 9.38 -8.07 -9.13
CA HIS A 147 8.55 -7.03 -9.76
C HIS A 147 7.52 -6.40 -8.81
N VAL A 148 7.55 -6.74 -7.51
CA VAL A 148 6.67 -6.17 -6.49
C VAL A 148 7.43 -5.06 -5.78
N TYR A 149 6.85 -3.86 -5.69
CA TYR A 149 7.39 -2.83 -4.81
C TYR A 149 7.11 -3.23 -3.36
N VAL A 150 8.13 -3.21 -2.48
CA VAL A 150 7.96 -3.61 -1.07
C VAL A 150 8.61 -2.61 -0.14
N ALA A 151 7.89 -2.11 0.85
CA ALA A 151 8.45 -1.25 1.89
C ALA A 151 8.05 -1.72 3.30
N GLN A 152 9.01 -1.69 4.23
CA GLN A 152 8.73 -1.81 5.66
C GLN A 152 8.93 -0.44 6.30
N ILE A 153 7.89 0.07 6.94
CA ILE A 153 7.82 1.46 7.43
C ILE A 153 7.49 1.49 8.94
N SER A 154 7.84 2.60 9.57
CA SER A 154 7.41 2.94 10.93
C SER A 154 7.33 4.45 11.06
N LEU A 155 6.09 4.95 11.20
CA LEU A 155 5.80 6.38 11.20
C LEU A 155 6.56 7.10 12.32
N GLY A 156 6.55 6.54 13.53
CA GLY A 156 7.20 7.16 14.68
C GLY A 156 8.73 7.09 14.65
N ALA A 157 9.27 6.07 13.99
CA ALA A 157 10.70 5.95 13.80
C ALA A 157 11.24 6.94 12.77
N GLN A 158 10.60 7.05 11.61
CA GLN A 158 11.12 7.85 10.50
C GLN A 158 10.03 8.32 9.53
N LEU A 159 9.35 9.43 9.87
CA LEU A 159 8.28 10.03 9.08
C LEU A 159 8.64 10.25 7.59
N ASN A 160 9.82 10.82 7.31
CA ASN A 160 10.24 11.09 5.93
C ASN A 160 10.36 9.81 5.09
N GLN A 161 10.81 8.72 5.71
CA GLN A 161 10.89 7.42 5.03
C GLN A 161 9.50 6.86 4.77
N THR A 162 8.58 7.00 5.72
CA THR A 162 7.18 6.58 5.56
C THR A 162 6.49 7.32 4.41
N VAL A 163 6.58 8.66 4.38
CA VAL A 163 5.97 9.47 3.30
C VAL A 163 6.55 9.08 1.95
N LYS A 164 7.89 8.96 1.87
CA LYS A 164 8.57 8.56 0.63
C LYS A 164 8.14 7.17 0.17
N ALA A 165 8.05 6.21 1.08
CA ALA A 165 7.67 4.84 0.75
C ALA A 165 6.25 4.76 0.19
N ILE A 166 5.31 5.52 0.76
CA ILE A 166 3.92 5.59 0.29
C ILE A 166 3.84 6.26 -1.09
N GLN A 167 4.57 7.36 -1.30
CA GLN A 167 4.62 8.03 -2.60
C GLN A 167 5.23 7.14 -3.70
N GLU A 168 6.33 6.44 -3.39
CA GLU A 168 6.99 5.54 -4.33
C GLU A 168 6.12 4.33 -4.69
N ALA A 169 5.38 3.78 -3.70
CA ALA A 169 4.43 2.69 -3.89
C ALA A 169 3.26 3.10 -4.78
N GLU A 170 2.66 4.26 -4.51
CA GLU A 170 1.50 4.76 -5.25
C GLU A 170 1.85 5.07 -6.70
N ALA A 171 3.04 5.64 -6.94
CA ALA A 171 3.56 5.93 -8.27
C ALA A 171 4.14 4.70 -8.99
N TYR A 172 4.20 3.52 -8.36
CA TYR A 172 4.72 2.31 -8.99
C TYR A 172 3.64 1.69 -9.88
N PRO A 173 3.88 1.51 -11.20
CA PRO A 173 2.86 0.99 -12.11
C PRO A 173 2.77 -0.55 -12.02
N GLY A 174 2.38 -1.05 -10.85
CA GLY A 174 2.33 -2.48 -10.56
C GLY A 174 1.97 -2.77 -9.09
N PRO A 175 2.11 -4.02 -8.64
CA PRO A 175 1.76 -4.39 -7.27
C PRO A 175 2.73 -3.76 -6.26
N SER A 176 2.15 -3.13 -5.23
CA SER A 176 2.88 -2.48 -4.15
C SER A 176 2.45 -3.02 -2.79
N LEU A 177 3.41 -3.36 -1.93
CA LEU A 177 3.19 -3.80 -0.56
C LEU A 177 3.92 -2.90 0.43
N ILE A 178 3.16 -2.32 1.37
CA ILE A 178 3.67 -1.56 2.51
C ILE A 178 3.33 -2.31 3.79
N ILE A 179 4.34 -2.64 4.59
CA ILE A 179 4.19 -3.25 5.91
C ILE A 179 4.52 -2.18 6.95
N ALA A 180 3.50 -1.66 7.62
CA ALA A 180 3.62 -0.63 8.62
C ALA A 180 3.57 -1.22 10.02
N TYR A 181 4.58 -0.91 10.85
CA TYR A 181 4.47 -1.22 12.27
C TYR A 181 3.31 -0.44 12.88
N SER A 182 2.38 -1.14 13.54
CA SER A 182 1.22 -0.56 14.18
C SER A 182 1.23 -0.85 15.69
N PRO A 183 1.47 0.16 16.54
CA PRO A 183 1.27 0.06 17.99
C PRO A 183 -0.11 -0.51 18.36
N CYS A 184 -0.17 -1.36 19.40
CA CYS A 184 -1.41 -1.96 19.88
C CYS A 184 -1.39 -2.09 21.42
N GLU A 185 -2.55 -1.96 22.06
CA GLU A 185 -2.70 -2.15 23.52
C GLU A 185 -2.27 -3.55 23.98
N GLU A 186 -2.43 -4.56 23.12
CA GLU A 186 -2.01 -5.95 23.37
C GLU A 186 -0.48 -6.10 23.53
N HIS A 187 0.30 -5.07 23.20
CA HIS A 187 1.74 -5.04 23.46
C HIS A 187 2.09 -4.77 24.93
N GLY A 188 1.11 -4.35 25.75
CA GLY A 188 1.27 -4.21 27.20
C GLY A 188 2.09 -3.00 27.66
N TYR A 189 2.14 -1.93 26.86
CA TYR A 189 2.78 -0.67 27.21
C TYR A 189 1.82 0.52 26.99
N ASP A 190 2.10 1.67 27.61
CA ASP A 190 1.30 2.88 27.43
C ASP A 190 1.44 3.42 25.99
N LEU A 191 0.32 3.44 25.24
CA LEU A 191 0.29 3.90 23.87
C LEU A 191 0.67 5.38 23.69
N ALA A 192 0.66 6.18 24.76
CA ALA A 192 1.24 7.53 24.73
C ALA A 192 2.74 7.51 24.38
N LEU A 193 3.44 6.41 24.67
CA LEU A 193 4.86 6.19 24.38
C LEU A 193 5.10 5.50 23.03
N SER A 194 4.05 5.28 22.22
CA SER A 194 4.14 4.53 20.95
C SER A 194 5.17 5.08 19.97
N HIS A 195 5.36 6.40 19.93
CA HIS A 195 6.35 7.05 19.07
C HIS A 195 7.79 6.68 19.46
N ASP A 196 8.08 6.70 20.76
CA ASP A 196 9.39 6.33 21.29
C ASP A 196 9.64 4.83 21.16
N GLN A 197 8.61 4.01 21.40
CA GLN A 197 8.68 2.57 21.19
C GLN A 197 9.05 2.23 19.73
N MET A 198 8.39 2.87 18.76
CA MET A 198 8.70 2.69 17.34
C MET A 198 10.16 3.02 17.01
N ARG A 199 10.69 4.12 17.57
CA ARG A 199 12.10 4.50 17.41
C ARG A 199 13.03 3.44 18.00
N GLN A 200 12.74 2.94 19.19
CA GLN A 200 13.55 1.92 19.85
C GLN A 200 13.55 0.58 19.10
N LEU A 201 12.39 0.14 18.59
CA LEU A 201 12.28 -1.08 17.80
C LEU A 201 13.12 -1.00 16.51
N THR A 202 13.14 0.19 15.89
CA THR A 202 14.00 0.41 14.71
C THR A 202 15.48 0.46 15.10
N ALA A 203 15.83 1.19 16.17
CA ALA A 203 17.21 1.34 16.63
C ALA A 203 17.84 0.03 17.13
N THR A 204 17.04 -0.92 17.61
CA THR A 204 17.49 -2.26 18.02
C THR A 204 17.56 -3.25 16.86
N GLY A 205 17.12 -2.86 15.66
CA GLY A 205 17.05 -3.75 14.50
C GLY A 205 15.89 -4.74 14.55
N PHE A 206 14.99 -4.64 15.53
CA PHE A 206 13.81 -5.48 15.62
C PHE A 206 12.82 -5.20 14.48
N TRP A 207 12.71 -3.93 14.08
CA TRP A 207 11.91 -3.48 12.96
C TRP A 207 12.76 -2.65 11.98
N PRO A 208 13.55 -3.28 11.09
CA PRO A 208 14.37 -2.54 10.13
C PRO A 208 13.48 -1.79 9.12
N LEU A 209 13.91 -0.61 8.68
CA LEU A 209 13.20 0.17 7.67
C LEU A 209 13.90 -0.03 6.33
N TYR A 210 13.15 -0.37 5.30
CA TYR A 210 13.68 -0.59 3.96
C TYR A 210 12.63 -0.30 2.89
N ARG A 211 13.12 -0.13 1.67
CA ARG A 211 12.32 -0.08 0.44
C ARG A 211 13.02 -0.93 -0.61
N PHE A 212 12.25 -1.75 -1.30
CA PHE A 212 12.63 -2.48 -2.49
C PHE A 212 11.81 -1.92 -3.63
N ASP A 213 12.49 -1.24 -4.56
CA ASP A 213 11.86 -0.65 -5.74
C ASP A 213 12.45 -1.31 -6.99
N PRO A 214 11.66 -2.13 -7.72
CA PRO A 214 12.10 -2.79 -8.96
C PRO A 214 12.69 -1.82 -9.99
N ARG A 215 12.15 -0.59 -10.10
CA ARG A 215 12.57 0.41 -11.10
C ARG A 215 14.02 0.84 -10.95
N ARG A 216 14.58 0.70 -9.75
CA ARG A 216 15.99 1.02 -9.49
C ARG A 216 16.93 0.10 -10.27
N ALA A 217 16.53 -1.14 -10.56
CA ALA A 217 17.30 -2.04 -11.41
C ALA A 217 17.46 -1.48 -12.82
N ASP A 218 16.41 -0.85 -13.36
CA ASP A 218 16.42 -0.22 -14.69
C ASP A 218 17.40 0.96 -14.76
N GLU A 219 17.68 1.59 -13.61
CA GLU A 219 18.69 2.64 -13.45
C GLU A 219 20.10 2.09 -13.13
N GLY A 220 20.30 0.77 -13.14
CA GLY A 220 21.56 0.13 -12.76
C GLY A 220 21.89 0.20 -11.26
N LYS A 221 20.89 0.49 -10.42
CA LYS A 221 21.04 0.57 -8.95
C LYS A 221 20.52 -0.72 -8.30
N ILE A 222 21.00 -0.99 -7.09
CA ILE A 222 20.45 -2.09 -6.27
C ILE A 222 18.99 -1.73 -5.89
N PRO A 223 18.01 -2.62 -6.15
CA PRO A 223 16.60 -2.39 -5.83
C PRO A 223 16.32 -2.19 -4.35
N LEU A 224 17.01 -2.95 -3.49
CA LEU A 224 16.88 -2.85 -2.04
C LEU A 224 17.68 -1.66 -1.48
N ALA A 225 17.00 -0.78 -0.77
CA ALA A 225 17.57 0.28 0.05
C ALA A 225 17.20 0.06 1.51
N LEU A 226 18.22 -0.08 2.37
CA LEU A 226 18.04 -0.09 3.82
C LEU A 226 18.06 1.35 4.34
N ASP A 227 16.94 1.79 4.91
CA ASP A 227 16.77 3.16 5.40
C ASP A 227 17.07 3.27 6.92
N SER A 228 16.95 2.17 7.66
CA SER A 228 17.36 2.11 9.07
C SER A 228 18.88 1.97 9.23
N ARG A 229 19.43 2.59 10.28
CA ARG A 229 20.85 2.44 10.65
C ARG A 229 21.13 1.04 11.21
N PRO A 230 22.41 0.60 11.24
CA PRO A 230 22.79 -0.59 11.98
C PRO A 230 22.30 -0.54 13.44
N PRO A 231 21.95 -1.68 14.05
CA PRO A 231 21.45 -1.72 15.42
C PRO A 231 22.42 -1.08 16.41
N SER A 232 21.94 -0.18 17.27
CA SER A 232 22.76 0.62 18.18
C SER A 232 22.33 0.58 19.66
N GLY A 233 21.60 -0.46 20.09
CA GLY A 233 21.17 -0.60 21.50
C GLY A 233 20.77 -2.03 21.88
N ARG A 234 20.71 -2.31 23.19
CA ARG A 234 20.05 -3.53 23.74
C ARG A 234 18.54 -3.24 23.86
N ALA A 235 17.68 -4.14 23.39
CA ALA A 235 16.25 -4.05 23.66
C ALA A 235 16.01 -4.07 25.19
N GLY A 236 15.35 -3.03 25.71
CA GLY A 236 15.30 -2.70 27.13
C GLY A 236 14.62 -3.74 28.02
N ARG A 237 15.15 -3.89 29.23
CA ARG A 237 14.60 -4.61 30.40
C ARG A 237 13.97 -3.65 31.42
N ASP A 238 13.57 -2.44 31.01
CA ASP A 238 13.28 -1.35 31.95
C ASP A 238 11.77 -1.05 32.05
N ALA A 239 10.92 -2.08 32.04
CA ALA A 239 9.48 -1.96 32.29
C ALA A 239 9.02 -2.82 33.49
N ALA A 240 9.90 -3.00 34.48
CA ALA A 240 9.58 -3.68 35.73
C ALA A 240 10.26 -2.95 36.91
N GLU A 241 9.77 -1.74 37.21
CA GLU A 241 9.70 -1.16 38.55
C GLU A 241 8.38 -0.41 38.70
#